data_AF-A0A522VZL5-F1
#
_entry.id   AF-A0A522VZL5-F1
#
_cell.length_a   1.000
_cell.length_b   1.000
_cell.length_c   1.000
_cell.angle_alpha   90.00
_cell.angle_beta   90.00
_cell.angle_gamma   90.00
#
_symmetry.space_group_name_H-M   'P 1'
#
loop_
_entity.id
_entity.type
_entity.pdbx_description
1 polymer ?
#
loop_
_entity_poly.entity_id
_entity_poly.type
_entity_poly.pdbx_seq_one_letter_code
_entity_poly.pdbx_strand_id
1 'polypeptide(L)'
;MSTEGELADALGRGELAVCEDARLAASAPRVDVLFDASTAVESAPGNIECAISAGKHIVMMNAEADALFGPWFWQLAQARGVAYTSSDGDQPAVIARLAEELRFYGLELAMVGNIKGFLDRYTDPVKIRPEAAKRGLDPQMCSSYTDGTKLCVEMSIVANALGGSVAQPGMRGPAMAEATDLFERFPLAELWSPGAPPVVDYILGSRPKGGVYAVGYTEDAYQRRMLDWFPPEVGPGPFYVLTRPYHLIHLETMRTVLEVGRTGRSLIAPRFGLRTEVVCYAKRPLAVGECLDGPGGFASYGLIENRADGSATGLPIVLSNGVRLRRAIARDERIGWDDIELSTVAPGALEGLRKASEITR
;
A
#
# COMPACT_ATOMS: atom_id res chain seq x y z
N MET A 1 -16.41 24.04 12.91
CA MET A 1 -15.44 25.08 13.35
C MET A 1 -14.69 25.57 12.14
N SER A 2 -14.40 26.86 12.12
CA SER A 2 -13.86 27.55 10.94
C SER A 2 -12.58 28.34 11.25
N THR A 3 -12.17 28.43 12.52
CA THR A 3 -10.95 29.16 12.93
C THR A 3 -10.09 28.37 13.92
N GLU A 4 -8.79 28.71 14.01
CA GLU A 4 -7.86 28.12 14.97
C GLU A 4 -8.27 28.40 16.43
N GLY A 5 -8.86 29.56 16.70
CA GLY A 5 -9.34 29.93 18.03
C GLY A 5 -10.48 29.04 18.50
N GLU A 6 -11.50 28.84 17.65
CA GLU A 6 -12.62 27.93 17.94
C GLU A 6 -12.15 26.50 18.21
N LEU A 7 -11.18 26.04 17.41
CA LEU A 7 -10.58 24.72 17.55
C LEU A 7 -9.82 24.60 18.89
N ALA A 8 -8.97 25.58 19.21
CA ALA A 8 -8.22 25.61 20.45
C ALA A 8 -9.14 25.63 21.68
N ASP A 9 -10.21 26.43 21.64
CA ASP A 9 -11.18 26.54 22.72
C ASP A 9 -11.93 25.23 22.96
N ALA A 10 -12.39 24.56 21.90
CA ALA A 10 -13.06 23.28 22.02
C ALA A 10 -12.15 22.19 22.60
N LEU A 11 -10.91 22.10 22.11
CA LEU A 11 -9.91 21.17 22.64
C LEU A 11 -9.50 21.50 24.07
N GLY A 12 -9.48 22.78 24.44
CA GLY A 12 -9.27 23.25 25.80
C GLY A 12 -10.34 22.75 26.78
N ARG A 13 -11.59 22.63 26.31
CA ARG A 13 -12.72 22.06 27.06
C ARG A 13 -12.79 20.52 27.04
N GLY A 14 -11.91 19.85 26.30
CA GLY A 14 -11.95 18.40 26.13
C GLY A 14 -13.11 17.93 25.24
N GLU A 15 -13.65 18.80 24.38
CA GLU A 15 -14.72 18.48 23.45
C GLU A 15 -14.19 17.88 22.14
N LEU A 16 -15.05 17.14 21.44
CA LEU A 16 -14.77 16.70 20.08
C LEU A 16 -14.90 17.89 19.13
N ALA A 17 -13.78 18.28 18.52
CA ALA A 17 -13.77 19.33 17.50
C ALA A 17 -14.08 18.79 16.10
N VAL A 18 -15.02 19.44 15.41
CA VAL A 18 -15.40 19.11 14.02
C VAL A 18 -15.09 20.30 13.13
N CYS A 19 -14.21 20.09 12.15
CA CYS A 19 -13.73 21.09 11.21
C CYS A 19 -14.15 20.72 9.78
N GLU A 20 -14.49 21.72 8.97
CA GLU A 20 -14.74 21.52 7.54
C GLU A 20 -13.44 21.51 6.72
N ASP A 21 -12.43 22.26 7.17
CA ASP A 21 -11.11 22.30 6.56
C ASP A 21 -10.15 21.31 7.25
N ALA A 22 -9.65 20.35 6.46
CA ALA A 22 -8.67 19.37 6.92
C ALA A 22 -7.34 20.02 7.34
N ARG A 23 -6.96 21.18 6.77
CA ARG A 23 -5.73 21.90 7.16
C ARG A 23 -5.83 22.48 8.55
N LEU A 24 -7.03 22.95 8.93
CA LEU A 24 -7.31 23.43 10.28
C LEU A 24 -7.19 22.29 11.30
N ALA A 25 -7.73 21.10 10.97
CA ALA A 25 -7.54 19.91 11.80
C ALA A 25 -6.06 19.46 11.85
N ALA A 26 -5.34 19.57 10.74
CA ALA A 26 -3.92 19.24 10.65
C ALA A 26 -3.02 20.15 11.49
N SER A 27 -3.42 21.39 11.79
CA SER A 27 -2.69 22.31 12.66
C SER A 27 -3.17 22.31 14.12
N ALA A 28 -4.15 21.46 14.47
CA ALA A 28 -4.81 21.47 15.78
C ALA A 28 -3.83 21.48 16.98
N PRO A 29 -3.92 22.45 17.91
CA PRO A 29 -3.05 22.46 19.08
C PRO A 29 -3.34 21.26 19.99
N ARG A 30 -2.33 20.78 20.73
CA ARG A 30 -2.47 19.69 21.71
C ARG A 30 -2.95 18.35 21.12
N VAL A 31 -2.79 18.16 19.81
CA VAL A 31 -3.00 16.89 19.10
C VAL A 31 -1.65 16.37 18.63
N ASP A 32 -1.27 15.18 19.08
CA ASP A 32 0.06 14.59 18.80
C ASP A 32 0.11 13.82 17.47
N VAL A 33 -1.02 13.24 17.05
CA VAL A 33 -1.10 12.35 15.89
C VAL A 33 -2.20 12.83 14.94
N LEU A 34 -1.85 13.03 13.67
CA LEU A 34 -2.81 13.09 12.57
C LEU A 34 -3.03 11.68 12.01
N PHE A 35 -4.30 11.27 11.96
CA PHE A 35 -4.71 10.02 11.33
C PHE A 35 -5.46 10.34 10.02
N ASP A 36 -4.84 10.08 8.87
CA ASP A 36 -5.47 10.29 7.55
C ASP A 36 -6.32 9.07 7.17
N ALA A 37 -7.61 9.15 7.49
CA ALA A 37 -8.66 8.19 7.13
C ALA A 37 -9.41 8.57 5.85
N SER A 38 -8.92 9.55 5.08
CA SER A 38 -9.59 9.99 3.87
C SER A 38 -9.24 9.08 2.68
N THR A 39 -9.90 9.35 1.54
CA THR A 39 -9.51 8.80 0.22
C THR A 39 -8.96 9.91 -0.68
N ALA A 40 -8.52 11.03 -0.09
CA ALA A 40 -8.16 12.22 -0.83
C ALA A 40 -6.71 12.13 -1.29
N VAL A 41 -6.49 12.09 -2.60
CA VAL A 41 -5.14 12.07 -3.18
C VAL A 41 -4.64 13.49 -3.41
N GLU A 42 -5.46 14.35 -4.03
CA GLU A 42 -5.04 15.68 -4.46
C GLU A 42 -4.70 16.62 -3.28
N SER A 43 -5.47 16.56 -2.20
CA SER A 43 -5.26 17.41 -1.02
C SER A 43 -4.32 16.82 0.03
N ALA A 44 -3.99 15.52 -0.06
CA ALA A 44 -3.08 14.86 0.88
C ALA A 44 -1.72 15.57 1.00
N PRO A 45 -1.02 15.94 -0.09
CA PRO A 45 0.20 16.75 -0.01
C PRO A 45 0.13 17.91 0.98
N GLY A 46 -0.81 18.83 0.78
CA GLY A 46 -0.92 20.03 1.63
C GLY A 46 -1.34 19.71 3.07
N ASN A 47 -2.21 18.73 3.27
CA ASN A 47 -2.70 18.36 4.61
C ASN A 47 -1.59 17.68 5.45
N ILE A 48 -0.86 16.74 4.84
CA ILE A 48 0.21 16.01 5.51
C ILE A 48 1.43 16.92 5.76
N GLU A 49 1.81 17.77 4.79
CA GLU A 49 2.85 18.77 5.01
C GLU A 49 2.51 19.74 6.15
N CYS A 50 1.26 20.19 6.23
CA CYS A 50 0.78 21.06 7.32
C CYS A 50 0.94 20.36 8.68
N ALA A 51 0.48 19.12 8.80
CA ALA A 51 0.57 18.36 10.05
C ALA A 51 2.00 18.09 10.47
N ILE A 52 2.88 17.68 9.55
CA ILE A 52 4.29 17.46 9.86
C ILE A 52 4.96 18.78 10.29
N SER A 53 4.64 19.89 9.62
CA SER A 53 5.16 21.21 9.99
C SER A 53 4.69 21.67 11.37
N ALA A 54 3.49 21.26 11.78
CA ALA A 54 2.94 21.47 13.11
C ALA A 54 3.46 20.46 14.17
N GLY A 55 4.45 19.62 13.83
CA GLY A 55 5.08 18.68 14.75
C GLY A 55 4.25 17.43 15.04
N LYS A 56 3.28 17.08 14.20
CA LYS A 56 2.43 15.91 14.39
C LYS A 56 3.07 14.66 13.82
N HIS A 57 2.90 13.56 14.53
CA HIS A 57 3.10 12.24 13.95
C HIS A 57 1.98 11.92 12.95
N ILE A 58 2.30 11.17 11.91
CA ILE A 58 1.39 10.85 10.82
C ILE A 58 1.12 9.36 10.79
N VAL A 59 -0.16 9.00 10.79
CA VAL A 59 -0.62 7.64 10.54
C VAL A 59 -1.54 7.64 9.31
N MET A 60 -1.15 6.91 8.27
CA MET A 60 -1.86 6.84 6.99
C MET A 60 -2.76 5.61 6.93
N MET A 61 -4.07 5.80 6.77
CA MET A 61 -4.97 4.75 6.26
C MET A 61 -5.24 4.94 4.75
N ASN A 62 -5.06 6.17 4.25
CA ASN A 62 -5.09 6.53 2.84
C ASN A 62 -3.87 5.93 2.09
N ALA A 63 -3.97 4.66 1.72
CA ALA A 63 -2.89 3.91 1.08
C ALA A 63 -2.56 4.44 -0.32
N GLU A 64 -3.52 5.03 -1.02
CA GLU A 64 -3.33 5.60 -2.35
C GLU A 64 -2.38 6.80 -2.29
N ALA A 65 -2.56 7.69 -1.30
CA ALA A 65 -1.64 8.79 -1.05
C ALA A 65 -0.28 8.31 -0.51
N ASP A 66 -0.24 7.29 0.36
CA ASP A 66 0.99 6.71 0.88
C ASP A 66 1.84 6.06 -0.24
N ALA A 67 1.23 5.24 -1.09
CA ALA A 67 1.92 4.61 -2.21
C ALA A 67 2.52 5.62 -3.20
N LEU A 68 1.88 6.78 -3.38
CA LEU A 68 2.30 7.79 -4.35
C LEU A 68 3.29 8.83 -3.77
N PHE A 69 3.05 9.29 -2.55
CA PHE A 69 3.77 10.41 -1.94
C PHE A 69 4.57 10.03 -0.69
N GLY A 70 4.43 8.79 -0.21
CA GLY A 70 5.02 8.34 1.04
C GLY A 70 6.51 8.62 1.19
N PRO A 71 7.38 8.41 0.18
CA PRO A 71 8.80 8.75 0.28
C PRO A 71 9.06 10.22 0.63
N TRP A 72 8.26 11.12 0.05
CA TRP A 72 8.34 12.55 0.34
C TRP A 72 7.86 12.87 1.75
N PHE A 73 6.71 12.32 2.15
CA PHE A 73 6.21 12.50 3.51
C PHE A 73 7.16 11.93 4.57
N TRP A 74 7.77 10.78 4.29
CA TRP A 74 8.78 10.16 5.15
C TRP A 74 10.03 11.04 5.31
N GLN A 75 10.54 11.60 4.21
CA GLN A 75 11.69 12.50 4.29
C GLN A 75 11.36 13.76 5.11
N LEU A 76 10.18 14.36 4.88
CA LEU A 76 9.73 15.52 5.63
C LEU A 76 9.55 15.21 7.12
N ALA A 77 8.96 14.05 7.44
CA ALA A 77 8.78 13.59 8.81
C ALA A 77 10.12 13.40 9.54
N GLN A 78 11.10 12.77 8.89
CA GLN A 78 12.45 12.64 9.45
C GLN A 78 13.12 14.00 9.68
N ALA A 79 12.98 14.95 8.75
CA ALA A 79 13.53 16.29 8.92
C ALA A 79 12.91 17.06 10.09
N ARG A 80 11.68 16.73 10.48
CA ARG A 80 10.98 17.33 11.63
C ARG A 80 11.04 16.49 12.91
N GLY A 81 11.66 15.31 12.88
CA GLY A 81 11.76 14.42 14.02
C GLY A 81 10.41 13.82 14.46
N VAL A 82 9.48 13.64 13.51
CA VAL A 82 8.16 13.02 13.76
C VAL A 82 8.04 11.67 13.06
N ALA A 83 7.19 10.80 13.59
CA ALA A 83 6.87 9.54 12.94
C ALA A 83 5.97 9.73 11.71
N TYR A 84 6.15 8.87 10.71
CA TYR A 84 5.25 8.67 9.58
C TYR A 84 5.09 7.17 9.33
N THR A 85 3.87 6.64 9.36
CA THR A 85 3.62 5.21 9.15
C THR A 85 2.27 4.92 8.54
N SER A 86 2.14 3.81 7.80
CA SER A 86 0.82 3.27 7.48
C SER A 86 0.15 2.66 8.73
N SER A 87 -1.17 2.69 8.78
CA SER A 87 -2.00 2.16 9.86
C SER A 87 -1.98 0.64 9.89
N ASP A 88 -1.89 0.08 11.10
CA ASP A 88 -2.18 -1.33 11.33
C ASP A 88 -3.65 -1.66 11.04
N GLY A 89 -3.91 -2.96 10.87
CA GLY A 89 -5.20 -3.51 10.45
C GLY A 89 -5.41 -3.55 8.94
N ASP A 90 -4.67 -2.74 8.17
CA ASP A 90 -4.51 -2.90 6.73
C ASP A 90 -3.28 -3.75 6.42
N GLN A 91 -3.26 -4.46 5.29
CA GLN A 91 -2.26 -5.50 5.02
C GLN A 91 -0.81 -5.00 5.05
N PRO A 92 -0.45 -3.77 4.60
CA PRO A 92 0.95 -3.34 4.62
C PRO A 92 1.57 -3.35 6.03
N ALA A 93 0.90 -2.77 7.02
CA ALA A 93 1.38 -2.72 8.39
C ALA A 93 1.33 -4.09 9.08
N VAL A 94 0.32 -4.90 8.77
CA VAL A 94 0.23 -6.28 9.28
C VAL A 94 1.38 -7.14 8.75
N ILE A 95 1.73 -7.01 7.46
CA ILE A 95 2.92 -7.63 6.87
C ILE A 95 4.18 -7.12 7.55
N ALA A 96 4.30 -5.82 7.82
CA ALA A 96 5.47 -5.26 8.49
C ALA A 96 5.68 -5.85 9.89
N ARG A 97 4.60 -6.08 10.66
CA ARG A 97 4.72 -6.75 11.97
C ARG A 97 5.19 -8.19 11.84
N LEU A 98 4.62 -8.95 10.90
CA LEU A 98 5.04 -10.33 10.66
C LEU A 98 6.51 -10.38 10.18
N ALA A 99 6.92 -9.44 9.33
CA ALA A 99 8.30 -9.28 8.90
C ALA A 99 9.26 -8.92 10.06
N GLU A 100 8.87 -8.01 10.97
CA GLU A 100 9.63 -7.72 12.20
C GLU A 100 9.79 -8.97 13.07
N GLU A 101 8.74 -9.78 13.20
CA GLU A 101 8.74 -11.04 13.95
C GLU A 101 9.70 -12.09 13.35
N LEU A 102 9.63 -12.33 12.04
CA LEU A 102 10.55 -13.28 11.38
C LEU A 102 12.01 -12.85 11.54
N ARG A 103 12.29 -11.55 11.36
CA ARG A 103 13.64 -11.00 11.58
C ARG A 103 14.08 -11.14 13.03
N PHE A 104 13.17 -10.95 13.98
CA PHE A 104 13.45 -11.15 15.41
C PHE A 104 13.81 -12.61 15.72
N TYR A 105 13.20 -13.58 15.02
CA TYR A 105 13.56 -15.00 15.11
C TYR A 105 14.89 -15.34 14.43
N GLY A 106 15.55 -14.38 13.77
CA GLY A 106 16.81 -14.59 13.07
C GLY A 106 16.64 -15.20 11.68
N LEU A 107 15.44 -15.15 11.10
CA LEU A 107 15.19 -15.58 9.72
C LEU A 107 15.44 -14.42 8.75
N GLU A 108 16.04 -14.73 7.61
CA GLU A 108 16.11 -13.81 6.48
C GLU A 108 14.75 -13.72 5.80
N LEU A 109 14.31 -12.51 5.46
CA LEU A 109 12.98 -12.31 4.86
C LEU A 109 13.06 -12.50 3.34
N ALA A 110 12.58 -13.64 2.86
CA ALA A 110 12.65 -14.02 1.45
C ALA A 110 11.46 -13.50 0.62
N MET A 111 10.25 -13.59 1.18
CA MET A 111 9.03 -13.17 0.50
C MET A 111 7.98 -12.68 1.50
N VAL A 112 7.13 -11.74 1.09
CA VAL A 112 5.97 -11.30 1.86
C VAL A 112 4.78 -11.08 0.94
N GLY A 113 3.56 -11.22 1.48
CA GLY A 113 2.39 -11.01 0.64
C GLY A 113 1.03 -11.06 1.31
N ASN A 114 0.04 -10.71 0.49
CA ASN A 114 -1.38 -10.75 0.82
C ASN A 114 -1.98 -12.14 0.49
N ILE A 115 -2.96 -12.59 1.29
CA ILE A 115 -3.80 -13.75 0.97
C ILE A 115 -5.14 -13.26 0.41
N LYS A 116 -5.22 -13.15 -0.92
CA LYS A 116 -6.38 -12.62 -1.62
C LYS A 116 -7.44 -13.70 -1.83
N GLY A 117 -8.68 -13.43 -1.44
CA GLY A 117 -9.77 -14.39 -1.61
C GLY A 117 -10.31 -14.51 -3.04
N PHE A 118 -10.31 -13.41 -3.80
CA PHE A 118 -10.92 -13.34 -5.13
C PHE A 118 -10.28 -12.23 -5.98
N LEU A 119 -10.18 -12.48 -7.29
CA LEU A 119 -9.68 -11.55 -8.29
C LEU A 119 -10.51 -11.69 -9.58
N ASP A 120 -11.06 -10.57 -10.05
CA ASP A 120 -11.63 -10.44 -11.40
C ASP A 120 -11.11 -9.15 -12.01
N ARG A 121 -10.04 -9.28 -12.80
CA ARG A 121 -9.30 -8.15 -13.39
C ARG A 121 -10.17 -7.23 -14.25
N TYR A 122 -11.26 -7.75 -14.80
CA TYR A 122 -12.14 -7.03 -15.71
C TYR A 122 -13.51 -6.74 -15.11
N THR A 123 -13.64 -6.78 -13.78
CA THR A 123 -14.85 -6.25 -13.13
C THR A 123 -14.94 -4.74 -13.29
N ASP A 124 -16.15 -4.23 -13.11
CA ASP A 124 -16.47 -2.81 -13.16
C ASP A 124 -17.50 -2.45 -12.07
N PRO A 125 -17.74 -1.15 -11.82
CA PRO A 125 -18.68 -0.68 -10.80
C PRO A 125 -20.14 -1.12 -11.00
N VAL A 126 -20.55 -1.51 -12.20
CA VAL A 126 -21.90 -2.06 -12.47
C VAL A 126 -21.94 -3.54 -12.09
N LYS A 127 -20.97 -4.33 -12.58
CA LYS A 127 -20.90 -5.78 -12.34
C LYS A 127 -20.79 -6.12 -10.85
N ILE A 128 -19.99 -5.37 -10.08
CA ILE A 128 -19.74 -5.66 -8.66
C ILE A 128 -20.81 -5.10 -7.72
N ARG A 129 -21.72 -4.25 -8.20
CA ARG A 129 -22.73 -3.55 -7.38
C ARG A 129 -23.50 -4.46 -6.42
N PRO A 130 -23.96 -5.67 -6.81
CA PRO A 130 -24.66 -6.56 -5.88
C PRO A 130 -23.80 -7.00 -4.69
N GLU A 131 -22.51 -7.22 -4.90
CA GLU A 131 -21.58 -7.62 -3.84
C GLU A 131 -21.16 -6.43 -2.97
N ALA A 132 -20.95 -5.26 -3.59
CA ALA A 132 -20.69 -4.01 -2.88
C ALA A 132 -21.84 -3.67 -1.92
N ALA A 133 -23.09 -3.80 -2.38
CA ALA A 133 -24.29 -3.54 -1.57
C ALA A 133 -24.39 -4.44 -0.33
N LYS A 134 -24.06 -5.74 -0.44
CA LYS A 134 -24.05 -6.66 0.72
C LYS A 134 -23.07 -6.23 1.81
N ARG A 135 -22.00 -5.52 1.42
CA ARG A 135 -20.90 -5.11 2.30
C ARG A 135 -20.97 -3.63 2.70
N GLY A 136 -21.97 -2.89 2.22
CA GLY A 136 -22.09 -1.45 2.44
C GLY A 136 -20.94 -0.64 1.82
N LEU A 137 -20.34 -1.13 0.73
CA LEU A 137 -19.22 -0.50 0.05
C LEU A 137 -19.67 0.33 -1.14
N ASP A 138 -18.91 1.40 -1.43
CA ASP A 138 -18.99 2.07 -2.72
C ASP A 138 -18.64 1.06 -3.85
N PRO A 139 -19.42 1.02 -4.96
CA PRO A 139 -19.17 0.05 -6.03
C PRO A 139 -17.82 0.23 -6.74
N GLN A 140 -17.34 1.46 -6.92
CA GLN A 140 -16.05 1.70 -7.58
C GLN A 140 -14.88 1.28 -6.69
N MET A 141 -14.97 1.57 -5.40
CA MET A 141 -14.05 1.07 -4.38
C MET A 141 -14.05 -0.47 -4.33
N CYS A 142 -15.23 -1.10 -4.29
CA CYS A 142 -15.33 -2.56 -4.31
C CYS A 142 -14.77 -3.19 -5.61
N SER A 143 -14.93 -2.48 -6.73
CA SER A 143 -14.35 -2.85 -8.03
C SER A 143 -12.81 -2.80 -7.98
N SER A 144 -12.20 -1.77 -7.40
CA SER A 144 -10.72 -1.67 -7.27
C SER A 144 -10.13 -2.75 -6.36
N TYR A 145 -10.91 -3.21 -5.38
CA TYR A 145 -10.53 -4.35 -4.54
C TYR A 145 -10.54 -5.65 -5.35
N THR A 146 -11.53 -5.79 -6.21
CA THR A 146 -11.80 -7.01 -6.96
C THR A 146 -10.89 -7.14 -8.18
N ASP A 147 -10.58 -6.05 -8.88
CA ASP A 147 -9.68 -6.06 -10.05
C ASP A 147 -8.19 -6.19 -9.69
N GLY A 148 -7.86 -6.03 -8.41
CA GLY A 148 -6.50 -6.16 -7.87
C GLY A 148 -5.72 -4.86 -7.81
N THR A 149 -6.31 -3.73 -8.19
CA THR A 149 -5.67 -2.41 -8.09
C THR A 149 -5.29 -2.08 -6.65
N LYS A 150 -6.22 -2.28 -5.70
CA LYS A 150 -5.95 -2.02 -4.27
C LYS A 150 -4.87 -2.94 -3.72
N LEU A 151 -4.90 -4.22 -4.09
CA LEU A 151 -3.83 -5.17 -3.75
C LEU A 151 -2.46 -4.67 -4.22
N CYS A 152 -2.37 -4.17 -5.47
CA CYS A 152 -1.10 -3.64 -5.99
C CYS A 152 -0.64 -2.40 -5.22
N VAL A 153 -1.55 -1.52 -4.81
CA VAL A 153 -1.25 -0.33 -3.98
C VAL A 153 -0.66 -0.74 -2.64
N GLU A 154 -1.32 -1.66 -1.94
CA GLU A 154 -0.85 -2.19 -0.65
C GLU A 154 0.54 -2.85 -0.77
N MET A 155 0.73 -3.70 -1.79
CA MET A 155 2.00 -4.38 -2.01
C MET A 155 3.11 -3.41 -2.43
N SER A 156 2.78 -2.28 -3.05
CA SER A 156 3.75 -1.24 -3.38
C SER A 156 4.27 -0.54 -2.13
N ILE A 157 3.41 -0.28 -1.14
CA ILE A 157 3.82 0.26 0.16
C ILE A 157 4.78 -0.71 0.85
N VAL A 158 4.46 -2.01 0.84
CA VAL A 158 5.31 -3.06 1.42
C VAL A 158 6.68 -3.12 0.74
N ALA A 159 6.72 -3.14 -0.60
CA ALA A 159 7.96 -3.17 -1.36
C ALA A 159 8.83 -1.94 -1.06
N ASN A 160 8.24 -0.75 -1.13
CA ASN A 160 8.92 0.52 -0.84
C ASN A 160 9.44 0.61 0.60
N ALA A 161 8.76 -0.05 1.55
CA ALA A 161 9.16 -0.06 2.95
C ALA A 161 10.24 -1.09 3.30
N LEU A 162 10.23 -2.25 2.64
CA LEU A 162 11.14 -3.36 2.92
C LEU A 162 12.31 -3.46 1.93
N GLY A 163 12.35 -2.57 0.93
CA GLY A 163 13.34 -2.59 -0.14
C GLY A 163 13.06 -3.67 -1.19
N GLY A 164 11.87 -4.26 -1.16
CA GLY A 164 11.49 -5.40 -1.97
C GLY A 164 11.20 -5.05 -3.43
N SER A 165 10.88 -6.10 -4.19
CA SER A 165 10.54 -6.04 -5.61
C SER A 165 9.51 -7.10 -5.98
N VAL A 166 8.86 -6.94 -7.11
CA VAL A 166 7.95 -7.95 -7.69
C VAL A 166 8.64 -8.74 -8.81
N ALA A 167 8.29 -10.00 -8.99
CA ALA A 167 8.88 -10.84 -10.04
C ALA A 167 8.42 -10.45 -11.46
N GLN A 168 7.22 -9.86 -11.58
CA GLN A 168 6.60 -9.43 -12.83
C GLN A 168 5.53 -8.36 -12.54
N PRO A 169 5.11 -7.55 -13.53
CA PRO A 169 4.01 -6.62 -13.36
C PRO A 169 2.76 -7.29 -12.79
N GLY A 170 2.24 -6.75 -11.69
CA GLY A 170 1.05 -7.28 -11.03
C GLY A 170 1.25 -8.53 -10.17
N MET A 171 2.51 -8.96 -9.96
CA MET A 171 2.90 -10.15 -9.17
C MET A 171 2.44 -11.48 -9.81
N ARG A 172 2.87 -12.63 -9.26
CA ARG A 172 2.55 -13.96 -9.83
C ARG A 172 1.17 -14.44 -9.41
N GLY A 173 0.79 -14.26 -8.15
CA GLY A 173 -0.57 -14.54 -7.68
C GLY A 173 -1.11 -15.96 -7.84
N PRO A 174 -0.31 -17.03 -7.71
CA PRO A 174 -0.80 -18.39 -7.97
C PRO A 174 -1.96 -18.79 -7.04
N ALA A 175 -2.87 -19.59 -7.60
CA ALA A 175 -3.98 -20.17 -6.83
C ALA A 175 -3.50 -21.36 -5.98
N MET A 176 -3.91 -21.35 -4.71
CA MET A 176 -3.51 -22.32 -3.68
C MET A 176 -4.69 -22.69 -2.78
N ALA A 177 -4.66 -23.89 -2.22
CA ALA A 177 -5.62 -24.31 -1.21
C ALA A 177 -5.15 -23.90 0.18
N GLU A 178 -3.87 -24.11 0.47
CA GLU A 178 -3.22 -23.79 1.74
C GLU A 178 -1.95 -22.96 1.52
N ALA A 179 -1.56 -22.16 2.51
CA ALA A 179 -0.40 -21.27 2.36
C ALA A 179 0.92 -22.05 2.22
N THR A 180 0.97 -23.29 2.70
CA THR A 180 2.10 -24.22 2.54
C THR A 180 2.27 -24.71 1.09
N ASP A 181 1.25 -24.63 0.25
CA ASP A 181 1.37 -24.94 -1.19
C ASP A 181 2.36 -23.99 -1.90
N LEU A 182 2.73 -22.89 -1.23
CA LEU A 182 3.72 -21.92 -1.70
C LEU A 182 5.04 -22.56 -2.09
N PHE A 183 5.49 -23.60 -1.40
CA PHE A 183 6.77 -24.27 -1.70
C PHE A 183 6.76 -25.01 -3.05
N GLU A 184 5.59 -25.42 -3.53
CA GLU A 184 5.45 -26.07 -4.85
C GLU A 184 5.14 -25.05 -5.96
N ARG A 185 4.49 -23.95 -5.59
CA ARG A 185 3.93 -22.97 -6.55
C ARG A 185 4.86 -21.82 -6.87
N PHE A 186 5.77 -21.48 -5.95
CA PHE A 186 6.81 -20.48 -6.17
C PHE A 186 8.17 -21.14 -6.30
N PRO A 187 8.93 -20.85 -7.37
CA PRO A 187 10.33 -21.26 -7.45
C PRO A 187 11.18 -20.34 -6.55
N LEU A 188 11.07 -20.49 -5.23
CA LEU A 188 11.65 -19.54 -4.26
C LEU A 188 13.16 -19.33 -4.43
N ALA A 189 13.91 -20.40 -4.71
CA ALA A 189 15.35 -20.33 -4.93
C ALA A 189 15.75 -19.64 -6.25
N GLU A 190 14.83 -19.51 -7.21
CA GLU A 190 15.04 -18.72 -8.43
C GLU A 190 14.63 -17.26 -8.23
N LEU A 191 13.63 -17.02 -7.39
CA LEU A 191 13.08 -15.68 -7.13
C LEU A 191 13.89 -14.89 -6.11
N TRP A 192 14.56 -15.57 -5.17
CA TRP A 192 15.24 -14.94 -4.06
C TRP A 192 16.52 -15.70 -3.69
N SER A 193 17.51 -14.97 -3.18
CA SER A 193 18.78 -15.51 -2.70
C SER A 193 19.18 -14.87 -1.35
N PRO A 194 19.98 -15.55 -0.52
CA PRO A 194 20.41 -15.03 0.79
C PRO A 194 21.03 -13.64 0.69
N GLY A 195 20.64 -12.75 1.60
CA GLY A 195 21.05 -11.35 1.64
C GLY A 195 20.29 -10.43 0.67
N ALA A 196 19.46 -10.95 -0.25
CA ALA A 196 18.68 -10.13 -1.15
C ALA A 196 17.44 -9.52 -0.46
N PRO A 197 16.94 -8.36 -0.93
CA PRO A 197 15.65 -7.83 -0.47
C PRO A 197 14.49 -8.80 -0.76
N PRO A 198 13.40 -8.74 0.02
CA PRO A 198 12.29 -9.69 -0.11
C PRO A 198 11.54 -9.50 -1.43
N VAL A 199 11.03 -10.61 -1.97
CA VAL A 199 10.05 -10.58 -3.05
C VAL A 199 8.67 -10.24 -2.47
N VAL A 200 7.93 -9.36 -3.13
CA VAL A 200 6.53 -9.05 -2.77
C VAL A 200 5.61 -9.73 -3.76
N ASP A 201 4.65 -10.51 -3.27
CA ASP A 201 3.67 -11.21 -4.09
C ASP A 201 2.32 -11.37 -3.35
N TYR A 202 1.40 -12.15 -3.90
CA TYR A 202 0.17 -12.55 -3.23
C TYR A 202 -0.16 -14.01 -3.56
N ILE A 203 -1.03 -14.61 -2.76
CA ILE A 203 -1.60 -15.94 -3.05
C ILE A 203 -3.11 -15.83 -3.20
N LEU A 204 -3.69 -16.60 -4.12
CA LEU A 204 -5.11 -16.50 -4.46
C LEU A 204 -5.90 -17.71 -3.93
N GLY A 205 -6.93 -17.45 -3.14
CA GLY A 205 -7.89 -18.45 -2.67
C GLY A 205 -7.42 -19.32 -1.49
N SER A 206 -6.20 -19.11 -1.02
CA SER A 206 -5.58 -19.90 0.05
C SER A 206 -6.30 -19.74 1.40
N ARG A 207 -6.24 -20.79 2.21
CA ARG A 207 -6.38 -20.69 3.66
C ARG A 207 -5.04 -20.30 4.31
N PRO A 208 -5.07 -19.56 5.43
CA PRO A 208 -6.23 -18.90 6.03
C PRO A 208 -6.78 -17.76 5.13
N LYS A 209 -8.10 -17.54 5.17
CA LYS A 209 -8.74 -16.50 4.34
C LYS A 209 -8.50 -15.11 4.90
N GLY A 210 -8.20 -14.13 4.04
CA GLY A 210 -8.20 -12.71 4.42
C GLY A 210 -7.11 -12.36 5.42
N GLY A 211 -5.90 -12.88 5.20
CA GLY A 211 -4.73 -12.66 6.02
C GLY A 211 -3.51 -12.27 5.20
N VAL A 212 -2.34 -12.41 5.80
CA VAL A 212 -1.05 -12.14 5.15
C VAL A 212 -0.08 -13.29 5.42
N TYR A 213 1.00 -13.36 4.64
CA TYR A 213 2.06 -14.33 4.84
C TYR A 213 3.44 -13.68 4.74
N ALA A 214 4.42 -14.33 5.35
CA ALA A 214 5.83 -14.03 5.18
C ALA A 214 6.63 -15.33 5.12
N VAL A 215 7.62 -15.36 4.24
CA VAL A 215 8.54 -16.48 4.05
C VAL A 215 9.88 -16.10 4.63
N GLY A 216 10.28 -16.81 5.68
CA GLY A 216 11.61 -16.74 6.27
C GLY A 216 12.55 -17.77 5.66
N TYR A 217 13.83 -17.50 5.71
CA TYR A 217 14.89 -18.38 5.23
C TYR A 217 16.00 -18.53 6.27
N THR A 218 16.55 -19.74 6.39
CA THR A 218 17.77 -20.00 7.16
C THR A 218 18.53 -21.22 6.65
N GLU A 219 19.86 -21.10 6.55
CA GLU A 219 20.79 -22.24 6.31
C GLU A 219 21.36 -22.82 7.60
N ASP A 220 21.03 -22.25 8.76
CA ASP A 220 21.54 -22.76 10.04
C ASP A 220 20.99 -24.16 10.30
N ALA A 221 21.88 -25.15 10.31
CA ALA A 221 21.51 -26.56 10.45
C ALA A 221 20.83 -26.87 11.80
N TYR A 222 21.14 -26.11 12.86
CA TYR A 222 20.48 -26.27 14.15
C TYR A 222 19.04 -25.74 14.07
N GLN A 223 18.83 -24.54 13.53
CA GLN A 223 17.50 -23.96 13.36
C GLN A 223 16.63 -24.81 12.44
N ARG A 224 17.17 -25.29 11.32
CA ARG A 224 16.44 -26.18 10.41
C ARG A 224 16.00 -27.46 11.11
N ARG A 225 16.88 -28.09 11.89
CA ARG A 225 16.54 -29.28 12.69
C ARG A 225 15.48 -28.97 13.75
N MET A 226 15.54 -27.80 14.40
CA MET A 226 14.56 -27.42 15.41
C MET A 226 13.18 -27.12 14.79
N LEU A 227 13.14 -26.43 13.65
CA LEU A 227 11.91 -26.12 12.93
C LEU A 227 11.22 -27.36 12.37
N ASP A 228 12.00 -28.38 11.97
CA ASP A 228 11.48 -29.71 11.59
C ASP A 228 10.93 -30.51 12.79
N TRP A 229 11.46 -30.26 14.00
CA TRP A 229 11.02 -30.94 15.22
C TRP A 229 9.77 -30.30 15.85
N PHE A 230 9.62 -28.99 15.75
CA PHE A 230 8.45 -28.30 16.29
C PHE A 230 7.18 -28.74 15.52
N PRO A 231 5.99 -28.69 16.15
CA PRO A 231 4.74 -29.09 15.50
C PRO A 231 4.16 -28.13 14.44
N PRO A 232 4.65 -26.89 14.17
CA PRO A 232 3.97 -26.03 13.21
C PRO A 232 4.30 -26.45 11.77
N GLU A 233 3.28 -26.60 10.93
CA GLU A 233 3.38 -26.85 9.50
C GLU A 233 3.87 -25.60 8.75
N VAL A 234 5.10 -25.15 9.05
CA VAL A 234 5.72 -23.95 8.45
C VAL A 234 6.59 -24.26 7.25
N GLY A 235 6.85 -25.53 6.95
CA GLY A 235 7.57 -25.97 5.76
C GLY A 235 8.85 -26.77 6.05
N PRO A 236 9.40 -27.42 5.02
CA PRO A 236 10.51 -28.37 5.16
C PRO A 236 11.89 -27.70 5.31
N GLY A 237 11.97 -26.38 5.18
CA GLY A 237 13.25 -25.65 5.07
C GLY A 237 13.92 -25.83 3.69
N PRO A 238 14.89 -24.96 3.34
CA PRO A 238 15.39 -23.83 4.12
C PRO A 238 14.43 -22.63 4.16
N PHE A 239 13.33 -22.68 3.42
CA PHE A 239 12.25 -21.70 3.47
C PHE A 239 11.12 -22.13 4.40
N TYR A 240 10.55 -21.17 5.11
CA TYR A 240 9.47 -21.37 6.07
C TYR A 240 8.41 -20.29 5.92
N VAL A 241 7.14 -20.68 5.79
CA VAL A 241 6.01 -19.76 5.64
C VAL A 241 5.27 -19.61 6.96
N LEU A 242 5.13 -18.37 7.43
CA LEU A 242 4.27 -18.02 8.54
C LEU A 242 3.10 -17.20 8.00
N THR A 243 1.92 -17.44 8.56
CA THR A 243 0.72 -16.70 8.19
C THR A 243 0.13 -16.00 9.40
N ARG A 244 -0.48 -14.85 9.14
CA ARG A 244 -1.38 -14.21 10.09
C ARG A 244 -2.80 -14.29 9.51
N PRO A 245 -3.71 -15.06 10.11
CA PRO A 245 -4.99 -15.42 9.49
C PRO A 245 -6.07 -14.34 9.58
N TYR A 246 -5.67 -13.09 9.84
CA TYR A 246 -6.59 -11.96 9.97
C TYR A 246 -5.88 -10.62 9.80
N HIS A 247 -6.65 -9.62 9.42
CA HIS A 247 -6.39 -8.19 9.62
C HIS A 247 -7.74 -7.52 9.92
N LEU A 248 -7.79 -6.67 10.95
CA LEU A 248 -9.06 -6.17 11.52
C LEU A 248 -9.26 -4.67 11.34
N ILE A 249 -8.53 -4.05 10.40
CA ILE A 249 -8.67 -2.65 9.94
C ILE A 249 -8.79 -1.70 11.15
N HIS A 250 -9.94 -1.07 11.34
CA HIS A 250 -10.19 -0.05 12.35
C HIS A 250 -10.02 -0.54 13.79
N LEU A 251 -10.14 -1.84 14.05
CA LEU A 251 -9.90 -2.40 15.39
C LEU A 251 -8.40 -2.38 15.76
N GLU A 252 -7.51 -2.48 14.78
CA GLU A 252 -6.06 -2.51 15.02
C GLU A 252 -5.43 -1.12 14.92
N THR A 253 -6.05 -0.20 14.18
CA THR A 253 -5.58 1.18 13.99
C THR A 253 -5.17 1.88 15.28
N MET A 254 -5.96 1.75 16.35
CA MET A 254 -5.69 2.44 17.61
C MET A 254 -4.39 1.97 18.29
N ARG A 255 -3.94 0.74 18.00
CA ARG A 255 -2.63 0.27 18.43
C ARG A 255 -1.51 1.10 17.80
N THR A 256 -1.59 1.36 16.49
CA THR A 256 -0.61 2.22 15.79
C THR A 256 -0.60 3.62 16.35
N VAL A 257 -1.78 4.23 16.52
CA VAL A 257 -1.88 5.60 17.07
C VAL A 257 -1.23 5.68 18.45
N LEU A 258 -1.48 4.70 19.32
CA LEU A 258 -0.90 4.66 20.66
C LEU A 258 0.63 4.42 20.63
N GLU A 259 1.10 3.45 19.85
CA GLU A 259 2.53 3.13 19.73
C GLU A 259 3.31 4.35 19.18
N VAL A 260 2.80 4.97 18.12
CA VAL A 260 3.38 6.17 17.50
C VAL A 260 3.37 7.34 18.47
N GLY A 261 2.22 7.67 19.06
CA GLY A 261 2.09 8.79 20.00
C GLY A 261 2.98 8.68 21.24
N ARG A 262 3.30 7.45 21.67
CA ARG A 262 4.14 7.21 22.85
C ARG A 262 5.64 7.09 22.56
N THR A 263 6.00 6.61 21.38
CA THR A 263 7.39 6.22 21.08
C THR A 263 8.02 7.03 19.95
N GLY A 264 7.23 7.74 19.15
CA GLY A 264 7.69 8.37 17.92
C GLY A 264 8.19 7.37 16.87
N ARG A 265 7.92 6.06 17.03
CA ARG A 265 8.42 5.01 16.13
C ARG A 265 7.46 4.75 14.98
N SER A 266 7.96 4.88 13.75
CA SER A 266 7.28 4.38 12.55
C SER A 266 7.36 2.85 12.46
N LEU A 267 6.21 2.18 12.27
CA LEU A 267 6.15 0.73 12.00
C LEU A 267 6.59 0.45 10.56
N ILE A 268 5.79 0.91 9.59
CA ILE A 268 6.06 0.77 8.16
C ILE A 268 6.17 2.15 7.53
N ALA A 269 7.29 2.42 6.86
CA ALA A 269 7.53 3.66 6.14
C ALA A 269 8.38 3.33 4.91
N PRO A 270 8.30 4.10 3.81
CA PRO A 270 9.03 3.86 2.57
C PRO A 270 10.53 4.20 2.72
N ARG A 271 11.22 3.41 3.54
CA ARG A 271 12.62 3.58 3.91
C ARG A 271 13.57 3.45 2.71
N PHE A 272 13.11 2.89 1.59
CA PHE A 272 13.92 2.66 0.39
C PHE A 272 13.47 3.49 -0.81
N GLY A 273 12.69 4.55 -0.57
CA GLY A 273 12.14 5.40 -1.64
C GLY A 273 11.08 4.67 -2.46
N LEU A 274 10.82 5.16 -3.69
CA LEU A 274 9.99 4.45 -4.65
C LEU A 274 10.81 3.32 -5.30
N ARG A 275 10.65 2.09 -4.80
CA ARG A 275 11.15 0.86 -5.44
C ARG A 275 10.15 0.28 -6.43
N THR A 276 8.87 0.54 -6.20
CA THR A 276 7.75 0.12 -7.03
C THR A 276 6.68 1.21 -7.14
N GLU A 277 5.88 1.13 -8.19
CA GLU A 277 4.69 1.95 -8.42
C GLU A 277 3.56 1.13 -9.02
N VAL A 278 2.32 1.63 -8.90
CA VAL A 278 1.14 1.00 -9.49
C VAL A 278 0.74 1.71 -10.77
N VAL A 279 1.09 1.12 -11.90
CA VAL A 279 0.92 1.69 -13.24
C VAL A 279 -0.45 1.32 -13.82
N CYS A 280 -1.01 2.23 -14.62
CA CYS A 280 -2.28 2.09 -15.30
C CYS A 280 -2.19 1.15 -16.52
N TYR A 281 -3.16 0.23 -16.62
CA TYR A 281 -3.36 -0.67 -17.76
C TYR A 281 -4.80 -0.61 -18.23
N ALA A 282 -5.02 -0.67 -19.54
CA ALA A 282 -6.36 -0.58 -20.11
C ALA A 282 -7.19 -1.84 -19.82
N LYS A 283 -8.37 -1.69 -19.21
CA LYS A 283 -9.30 -2.79 -18.90
C LYS A 283 -10.07 -3.27 -20.13
N ARG A 284 -10.20 -2.40 -21.14
CA ARG A 284 -10.85 -2.62 -22.44
C ARG A 284 -10.14 -1.77 -23.50
N PRO A 285 -10.44 -1.92 -24.80
CA PRO A 285 -9.97 -0.97 -25.80
C PRO A 285 -10.48 0.45 -25.48
N LEU A 286 -9.59 1.44 -25.58
CA LEU A 286 -9.87 2.85 -25.31
C LEU A 286 -9.59 3.69 -26.55
N ALA A 287 -10.45 4.68 -26.80
CA ALA A 287 -10.35 5.56 -27.96
C ALA A 287 -9.49 6.80 -27.68
N VAL A 288 -9.02 7.44 -28.76
CA VAL A 288 -8.38 8.77 -28.68
C VAL A 288 -9.35 9.77 -28.03
N GLY A 289 -8.86 10.59 -27.11
CA GLY A 289 -9.64 11.65 -26.46
C GLY A 289 -10.56 11.16 -25.34
N GLU A 290 -10.65 9.85 -25.10
CA GLU A 290 -11.39 9.27 -23.99
C GLU A 290 -10.74 9.59 -22.64
N CYS A 291 -11.54 9.77 -21.59
CA CYS A 291 -11.06 10.02 -20.24
C CYS A 291 -11.03 8.72 -19.43
N LEU A 292 -9.93 8.53 -18.71
CA LEU A 292 -9.82 7.51 -17.67
C LEU A 292 -10.64 7.92 -16.44
N ASP A 293 -11.08 6.93 -15.67
CA ASP A 293 -12.10 7.08 -14.62
C ASP A 293 -11.60 6.67 -13.22
N GLY A 294 -10.28 6.60 -13.05
CA GLY A 294 -9.66 6.31 -11.76
C GLY A 294 -9.63 4.82 -11.39
N PRO A 295 -9.03 4.50 -10.22
CA PRO A 295 -9.00 3.13 -9.70
C PRO A 295 -10.40 2.51 -9.60
N GLY A 296 -10.53 1.24 -9.99
CA GLY A 296 -11.81 0.51 -9.95
C GLY A 296 -12.85 0.92 -10.99
N GLY A 297 -12.52 1.85 -11.88
CA GLY A 297 -13.39 2.27 -12.98
C GLY A 297 -13.55 1.22 -14.08
N PHE A 298 -14.14 1.64 -15.19
CA PHE A 298 -14.37 0.88 -16.41
C PHE A 298 -13.18 0.89 -17.36
N ALA A 299 -12.37 1.96 -17.35
CA ALA A 299 -11.36 2.17 -18.37
C ALA A 299 -10.05 1.42 -18.06
N SER A 300 -9.67 1.32 -16.79
CA SER A 300 -8.34 0.86 -16.41
C SER A 300 -8.28 0.08 -15.09
N TYR A 301 -7.17 -0.61 -14.87
CA TYR A 301 -6.77 -1.23 -13.61
C TYR A 301 -5.29 -0.95 -13.33
N GLY A 302 -4.86 -1.12 -12.09
CA GLY A 302 -3.47 -0.91 -11.66
C GLY A 302 -2.64 -2.19 -11.56
N LEU A 303 -1.39 -2.16 -12.03
CA LEU A 303 -0.40 -3.20 -11.74
C LEU A 303 0.85 -2.62 -11.09
N ILE A 304 1.29 -3.25 -10.01
CA ILE A 304 2.59 -2.94 -9.40
C ILE A 304 3.73 -3.32 -10.37
N GLU A 305 4.64 -2.39 -10.60
CA GLU A 305 5.87 -2.54 -11.40
C GLU A 305 7.09 -2.09 -10.60
N ASN A 306 8.26 -2.69 -10.87
CA ASN A 306 9.52 -2.25 -10.29
C ASN A 306 10.02 -0.96 -10.94
N ARG A 307 10.57 -0.05 -10.14
CA ARG A 307 11.37 1.10 -10.59
C ARG A 307 12.85 0.70 -10.68
N ALA A 308 13.20 -0.09 -11.69
CA ALA A 308 14.52 -0.72 -11.78
C ALA A 308 15.72 0.26 -11.82
N ASP A 309 15.51 1.52 -12.20
CA ASP A 309 16.56 2.54 -12.41
C ASP A 309 16.12 3.98 -12.08
N GLY A 310 14.97 4.17 -11.44
CA GLY A 310 14.41 5.51 -11.17
C GLY A 310 13.75 6.18 -12.38
N SER A 311 13.69 5.54 -13.56
CA SER A 311 13.02 6.09 -14.76
C SER A 311 11.51 6.30 -14.57
N ALA A 312 10.91 7.05 -15.49
CA ALA A 312 9.47 7.28 -15.53
C ALA A 312 8.74 5.95 -15.82
N THR A 313 8.18 5.36 -14.76
CA THR A 313 7.11 4.37 -14.86
C THR A 313 5.88 5.01 -15.49
N GLY A 314 4.97 4.20 -16.04
CA GLY A 314 3.78 4.69 -16.73
C GLY A 314 2.87 5.50 -15.81
N LEU A 315 1.74 5.97 -16.32
CA LEU A 315 0.80 6.76 -15.54
C LEU A 315 0.39 5.99 -14.26
N PRO A 316 0.62 6.51 -13.04
CA PRO A 316 0.13 5.88 -11.84
C PRO A 316 -1.39 5.82 -11.84
N ILE A 317 -1.96 4.64 -11.57
CA ILE A 317 -3.42 4.43 -11.62
C ILE A 317 -4.19 5.39 -10.69
N VAL A 318 -3.57 5.78 -9.57
CA VAL A 318 -4.15 6.71 -8.59
C VAL A 318 -4.33 8.11 -9.16
N LEU A 319 -3.56 8.48 -10.19
CA LEU A 319 -3.65 9.76 -10.89
C LEU A 319 -4.54 9.72 -12.13
N SER A 320 -5.14 8.57 -12.48
CA SER A 320 -5.80 8.40 -13.77
C SER A 320 -7.18 9.05 -13.86
N ASN A 321 -7.82 9.43 -12.74
CA ASN A 321 -9.17 9.98 -12.78
C ASN A 321 -9.24 11.29 -13.58
N GLY A 322 -10.07 11.33 -14.62
CA GLY A 322 -10.25 12.50 -15.48
C GLY A 322 -9.16 12.69 -16.55
N VAL A 323 -8.14 11.84 -16.58
CA VAL A 323 -7.00 11.98 -17.50
C VAL A 323 -7.40 11.59 -18.92
N ARG A 324 -7.11 12.46 -19.89
CA ARG A 324 -7.48 12.26 -21.31
C ARG A 324 -6.38 11.53 -22.09
N LEU A 325 -6.76 10.55 -22.90
CA LEU A 325 -5.87 9.85 -23.82
C LEU A 325 -5.55 10.65 -25.09
N ARG A 326 -4.29 10.60 -25.52
CA ARG A 326 -3.77 11.17 -26.78
C ARG A 326 -3.84 10.22 -27.96
N ARG A 327 -3.92 8.92 -27.70
CA ARG A 327 -4.04 7.88 -28.72
C ARG A 327 -4.97 6.76 -28.27
N ALA A 328 -5.35 5.89 -29.20
CA ALA A 328 -6.06 4.67 -28.86
C ALA A 328 -5.12 3.69 -28.15
N ILE A 329 -5.67 2.94 -27.20
CA ILE A 329 -4.96 1.97 -26.37
C ILE A 329 -5.70 0.64 -26.45
N ALA A 330 -4.99 -0.45 -26.74
CA ALA A 330 -5.59 -1.78 -26.76
C ALA A 330 -5.88 -2.28 -25.33
N ARG A 331 -6.75 -3.27 -25.18
CA ARG A 331 -6.98 -3.93 -23.88
C ARG A 331 -5.66 -4.54 -23.38
N ASP A 332 -5.43 -4.43 -22.07
CA ASP A 332 -4.24 -4.89 -21.35
C ASP A 332 -2.92 -4.20 -21.78
N GLU A 333 -3.02 -3.17 -22.62
CA GLU A 333 -1.87 -2.32 -22.93
C GLU A 333 -1.61 -1.36 -21.76
N ARG A 334 -0.34 -1.19 -21.45
CA ARG A 334 0.17 -0.27 -20.43
C ARG A 334 -0.02 1.17 -20.87
N ILE A 335 -0.47 2.04 -19.97
CA ILE A 335 -0.71 3.47 -20.24
C ILE A 335 0.43 4.28 -19.63
N GLY A 336 1.22 4.92 -20.49
CA GLY A 336 2.33 5.79 -20.12
C GLY A 336 1.98 7.28 -20.07
N TRP A 337 2.96 8.08 -19.63
CA TRP A 337 2.84 9.55 -19.64
C TRP A 337 2.72 10.14 -21.06
N ASP A 338 3.30 9.50 -22.06
CA ASP A 338 3.21 9.94 -23.47
C ASP A 338 1.84 9.66 -24.09
N ASP A 339 1.06 8.75 -23.49
CA ASP A 339 -0.26 8.35 -23.97
C ASP A 339 -1.36 9.32 -23.52
N ILE A 340 -1.04 10.30 -22.67
CA ILE A 340 -2.03 11.17 -22.01
C ILE A 340 -1.78 12.66 -22.21
N GLU A 341 -2.85 13.44 -22.07
CA GLU A 341 -2.80 14.89 -22.02
C GLU A 341 -2.40 15.34 -20.61
N LEU A 342 -1.11 15.64 -20.39
CA LEU A 342 -0.57 15.99 -19.07
C LEU A 342 -1.31 17.15 -18.37
N SER A 343 -1.88 18.11 -19.12
CA SER A 343 -2.71 19.21 -18.60
C SER A 343 -4.01 18.75 -17.93
N THR A 344 -4.42 17.50 -18.13
CA THR A 344 -5.62 16.91 -17.51
C THR A 344 -5.32 16.18 -16.19
N VAL A 345 -4.04 16.06 -15.81
CA VAL A 345 -3.64 15.49 -14.52
C VAL A 345 -3.69 16.58 -13.45
N ALA A 346 -4.20 16.25 -12.26
CA ALA A 346 -4.29 17.19 -11.14
C ALA A 346 -2.90 17.78 -10.78
N PRO A 347 -2.70 19.11 -10.88
CA PRO A 347 -1.37 19.71 -10.74
C PRO A 347 -0.70 19.47 -9.39
N GLY A 348 -1.47 19.53 -8.29
CA GLY A 348 -0.95 19.30 -6.94
C GLY A 348 -0.46 17.86 -6.74
N ALA A 349 -1.15 16.90 -7.35
CA ALA A 349 -0.76 15.49 -7.29
C ALA A 349 0.47 15.20 -8.16
N LEU A 350 0.58 15.86 -9.33
CA LEU A 350 1.77 15.76 -10.18
C LEU A 350 3.02 16.33 -9.48
N GLU A 351 2.88 17.47 -8.80
CA GLU A 351 3.97 18.06 -8.02
C GLU A 351 4.39 17.18 -6.84
N GLY A 352 3.43 16.63 -6.11
CA GLY A 352 3.71 15.67 -5.03
C GLY A 352 4.46 14.43 -5.53
N LEU A 353 4.08 13.91 -6.70
CA LEU A 353 4.76 12.76 -7.31
C LEU A 353 6.20 13.08 -7.72
N ARG A 354 6.45 14.29 -8.25
CA ARG A 354 7.82 14.74 -8.59
C ARG A 354 8.70 14.76 -7.35
N LYS A 355 8.23 15.39 -6.26
CA LYS A 355 8.96 15.42 -4.98
C LYS A 355 9.21 14.03 -4.43
N ALA A 356 8.25 13.11 -4.53
CA ALA A 356 8.44 11.72 -4.11
C ALA A 356 9.45 10.95 -4.97
N SER A 357 9.48 11.23 -6.27
CA SER A 357 10.37 10.55 -7.24
C SER A 357 11.82 11.02 -7.16
N GLU A 358 12.07 12.25 -6.73
CA GLU A 358 13.43 12.79 -6.53
C GLU A 358 14.18 12.12 -5.37
N ILE A 359 13.44 11.46 -4.47
CA ILE A 359 13.99 10.82 -3.28
C ILE A 359 14.46 9.41 -3.65
N THR A 360 15.69 9.35 -4.15
CA THR A 360 16.45 8.11 -4.34
C THR A 360 17.42 7.93 -3.17
N ARG A 361 17.55 6.70 -2.68
CA ARG A 361 18.52 6.33 -1.63
C ARG A 361 19.74 5.67 -2.23
#